data_AF-A0A800LTK2-F1
#
_entry.id   AF-A0A800LTK2-F1
#
_cell.length_a   1.000
_cell.length_b   1.000
_cell.length_c   1.000
_cell.angle_alpha   90.00
_cell.angle_beta   90.00
_cell.angle_gamma   90.00
#
_symmetry.space_group_name_H-M   'P 1'
#
loop_
_entity.id
_entity.type
_entity.pdbx_description
1 polymer ?
#
loop_
_entity_poly.entity_id
_entity_poly.type
_entity_poly.pdbx_seq_one_letter_code
_entity_poly.pdbx_strand_id
1 'polypeptide(L)'
;MNVTVREWIQTGREKYHTGKLSDRDFDRLAQLIETKKQKVLYLYSKSTSMRSQIAGWVLYDPDKPDGPELPSQEAPYESVMAAVRDGWRIVQFPISKLYNFSDVDNDYLGYEFVLEKME
;
A
#
# COMPACT_ATOMS: atom_id res chain seq x y z
N MET A 1 9.55 14.85 0.16
CA MET A 1 10.91 14.65 -0.41
C MET A 1 11.72 13.84 0.59
N ASN A 2 12.16 12.63 0.21
CA ASN A 2 12.87 11.69 1.07
C ASN A 2 14.16 12.34 1.63
N VAL A 3 14.45 12.17 2.92
CA VAL A 3 15.63 12.74 3.60
C VAL A 3 16.91 12.38 2.84
N THR A 4 16.98 11.14 2.33
CA THR A 4 18.12 10.62 1.56
C THR A 4 18.33 11.33 0.22
N VAL A 5 17.27 11.85 -0.40
CA VAL A 5 17.37 12.62 -1.66
C VAL A 5 17.92 14.02 -1.39
N ARG A 6 17.54 14.65 -0.27
CA ARG A 6 18.09 15.97 0.11
C ARG A 6 19.58 15.90 0.38
N GLU A 7 20.02 14.87 1.10
CA GLU A 7 21.43 14.60 1.35
C GLU A 7 22.19 14.37 0.04
N TRP A 8 21.64 13.56 -0.87
CA TRP A 8 22.23 13.36 -2.19
C TRP A 8 22.36 14.67 -2.97
N ILE A 9 21.34 15.54 -2.98
CA ILE A 9 21.39 16.84 -3.67
C ILE A 9 22.51 17.71 -3.12
N GLN A 10 22.70 17.74 -1.80
CA GLN A 10 23.75 18.53 -1.17
C GLN A 10 25.14 18.03 -1.58
N THR A 11 25.40 16.73 -1.45
CA THR A 11 26.67 16.11 -1.87
C THR A 11 26.91 16.24 -3.38
N GLY A 12 25.85 16.13 -4.20
CA GLY A 12 25.92 16.30 -5.64
C GLY A 12 26.35 17.70 -6.05
N ARG A 13 25.86 18.74 -5.35
CA ARG A 13 26.30 20.14 -5.58
C ARG A 13 27.79 20.33 -5.27
N GLU A 14 28.29 19.76 -4.18
CA GLU A 14 29.71 19.83 -3.81
C GLU A 14 30.60 19.13 -4.85
N LYS A 15 30.16 17.96 -5.33
CA LYS A 15 30.85 17.22 -6.41
C LYS A 15 30.83 17.96 -7.74
N TYR A 16 29.74 18.62 -8.07
CA TYR A 16 29.64 19.46 -9.26
C TYR A 16 30.67 20.60 -9.22
N HIS A 17 30.74 21.34 -8.11
CA HIS A 17 31.70 22.44 -7.96
C HIS A 17 33.17 21.98 -7.95
N THR A 18 33.44 20.74 -7.52
CA THR A 18 34.78 20.17 -7.52
C THR A 18 35.14 19.37 -8.78
N GLY A 19 34.24 19.30 -9.77
CA GLY A 19 34.44 18.53 -11.01
C GLY A 19 34.49 17.01 -10.81
N LYS A 20 34.00 16.51 -9.67
CA LYS A 20 34.01 15.09 -9.28
C LYS A 20 32.66 14.40 -9.48
N LEU A 21 31.67 15.10 -10.05
CA LEU A 21 30.36 14.54 -10.34
C LEU A 21 30.50 13.52 -11.47
N SER A 22 29.92 12.33 -11.28
CA SER A 22 30.07 11.20 -12.22
C SER A 22 28.72 10.53 -12.49
N ASP A 23 28.67 9.70 -13.53
CA ASP A 23 27.48 8.89 -13.88
C ASP A 23 26.97 8.05 -12.70
N ARG A 24 27.88 7.56 -11.85
CA ARG A 24 27.54 6.81 -10.63
C ARG A 24 26.71 7.60 -9.63
N ASP A 25 26.88 8.92 -9.60
CA ASP A 25 26.06 9.78 -8.74
C ASP A 25 24.62 9.80 -9.24
N PHE A 26 24.42 9.85 -10.57
CA PHE A 26 23.09 9.79 -11.19
C PHE A 26 22.45 8.41 -11.07
N ASP A 27 23.22 7.32 -11.20
CA ASP A 27 22.73 5.95 -10.94
C ASP A 27 22.23 5.81 -9.49
N ARG A 28 22.97 6.40 -8.53
CA ARG A 28 22.56 6.44 -7.13
C ARG A 28 21.28 7.27 -6.93
N LEU A 29 21.15 8.42 -7.60
CA LEU A 29 19.90 9.20 -7.55
C LEU A 29 18.73 8.37 -8.09
N ALA A 30 18.91 7.68 -9.22
CA ALA A 30 17.90 6.82 -9.81
C ALA A 30 17.43 5.75 -8.81
N GLN A 31 18.35 5.09 -8.10
CA GLN A 31 17.98 4.13 -7.05
C GLN A 31 17.23 4.77 -5.87
N LEU A 32 17.62 5.99 -5.46
CA LEU A 32 16.96 6.70 -4.36
C LEU A 32 15.54 7.15 -4.71
N ILE A 33 15.27 7.47 -5.98
CA ILE A 33 13.92 7.83 -6.44
C ILE A 33 13.06 6.61 -6.79
N GLU A 34 13.69 5.47 -7.12
CA GLU A 34 13.02 4.19 -7.42
C GLU A 34 12.75 3.34 -6.17
N THR A 35 12.88 3.92 -4.97
CA THR A 35 12.54 3.19 -3.73
C THR A 35 11.04 2.90 -3.69
N LYS A 36 10.67 1.68 -4.09
CA LYS A 36 9.28 1.20 -4.07
C LYS A 36 8.71 1.29 -2.67
N LYS A 37 7.57 1.95 -2.56
CA LYS A 37 6.79 2.05 -1.34
C LYS A 37 5.74 0.95 -1.33
N GLN A 38 5.35 0.55 -0.12
CA GLN A 38 4.28 -0.41 0.07
C GLN A 38 2.97 0.35 0.20
N LYS A 39 2.02 0.06 -0.69
CA LYS A 39 0.61 0.41 -0.52
C LYS A 39 -0.10 -0.77 0.12
N VAL A 40 -1.03 -0.50 1.04
CA VAL A 40 -1.80 -1.53 1.74
C VAL A 40 -3.29 -1.30 1.49
N LEU A 41 -3.99 -2.33 1.01
CA LEU A 41 -5.41 -2.28 0.72
C LEU A 41 -6.14 -3.31 1.57
N TYR A 42 -7.07 -2.83 2.40
CA TYR A 42 -8.03 -3.64 3.13
C TYR A 42 -9.29 -3.77 2.28
N LEU A 43 -9.74 -5.00 2.05
CA LEU A 43 -11.00 -5.32 1.37
C LEU A 43 -11.89 -6.15 2.28
N TYR A 44 -13.03 -5.59 2.67
CA TYR A 44 -14.09 -6.29 3.39
C TYR A 44 -15.07 -6.85 2.38
N SER A 45 -15.03 -8.15 2.18
CA SER A 45 -15.89 -8.85 1.23
C SER A 45 -17.18 -9.34 1.89
N LYS A 46 -18.19 -9.70 1.09
CA LYS A 46 -19.46 -10.26 1.63
C LYS A 46 -19.38 -11.73 2.11
N SER A 47 -18.26 -12.42 1.86
CA SER A 47 -18.01 -13.81 2.28
C SER A 47 -16.52 -14.13 2.18
N THR A 48 -16.06 -15.27 2.69
CA THR A 48 -14.65 -15.70 2.57
C THR A 48 -14.18 -15.99 1.13
N SER A 49 -15.07 -15.93 0.14
CA SER A 49 -14.72 -16.11 -1.27
C SER A 49 -14.01 -14.89 -1.85
N MET A 50 -12.85 -15.08 -2.47
CA MET A 50 -12.13 -14.02 -3.20
C MET A 50 -12.88 -13.43 -4.39
N ARG A 51 -13.95 -14.11 -4.85
CA ARG A 51 -14.84 -13.64 -5.93
C ARG A 51 -16.07 -12.90 -5.39
N SER A 52 -16.22 -12.84 -4.08
CA SER A 52 -17.34 -12.15 -3.43
C SER A 52 -17.26 -10.66 -3.68
N GLN A 53 -18.42 -10.01 -3.73
CA GLN A 53 -18.50 -8.56 -3.82
C GLN A 53 -17.85 -7.90 -2.60
N ILE A 54 -17.28 -6.72 -2.80
CA ILE A 54 -16.73 -5.87 -1.75
C ILE A 54 -17.85 -5.06 -1.10
N ALA A 55 -17.89 -5.09 0.24
CA ALA A 55 -18.81 -4.33 1.08
C ALA A 55 -18.16 -3.08 1.68
N GLY A 56 -16.83 -3.08 1.82
CA GLY A 56 -16.07 -1.94 2.33
C GLY A 56 -14.59 -2.07 2.01
N TRP A 57 -13.87 -0.97 2.09
CA TRP A 57 -12.45 -0.94 1.73
C TRP A 57 -11.73 0.23 2.42
N VAL A 58 -10.41 0.09 2.59
CA VAL A 58 -9.51 1.16 3.04
C VAL A 58 -8.19 1.02 2.29
N LEU A 59 -7.71 2.10 1.68
CA LEU A 59 -6.39 2.15 1.03
C LEU A 59 -5.45 3.05 1.82
N TYR A 60 -4.31 2.49 2.21
CA TYR A 60 -3.19 3.24 2.76
C TYR A 60 -2.13 3.42 1.66
N ASP A 61 -1.97 4.67 1.22
CA ASP A 61 -1.00 5.08 0.20
C ASP A 61 0.00 6.09 0.82
N PRO A 62 1.28 5.73 0.99
CA PRO A 62 2.28 6.60 1.62
C PRO A 62 2.69 7.81 0.77
N ASP A 63 2.19 7.94 -0.46
CA ASP A 63 2.34 9.16 -1.27
C ASP A 63 1.21 10.16 -1.05
N LYS A 64 0.12 9.75 -0.39
CA LYS A 64 -1.00 10.63 -0.05
C LYS A 64 -0.85 11.22 1.35
N PRO A 65 -1.31 12.46 1.58
CA PRO A 65 -1.30 13.05 2.91
C PRO A 65 -2.33 12.39 3.84
N ASP A 66 -2.02 12.29 5.15
CA ASP A 66 -2.89 11.73 6.20
C ASP A 66 -4.07 12.66 6.59
N GLY A 67 -4.69 13.32 5.60
CA GLY A 67 -5.81 14.24 5.80
C GLY A 67 -7.16 13.51 5.84
N PRO A 68 -8.22 14.16 6.37
CA PRO A 68 -9.57 13.62 6.31
C PRO A 68 -10.08 13.67 4.87
N GLU A 69 -9.82 12.61 4.09
CA GLU A 69 -10.55 12.35 2.85
C GLU A 69 -11.84 11.62 3.20
N LEU A 70 -12.98 12.10 2.69
CA LEU A 70 -14.20 11.31 2.69
C LEU A 70 -13.93 10.06 1.86
N PRO A 71 -13.99 8.85 2.44
CA PRO A 71 -13.74 7.64 1.67
C PRO A 71 -14.80 7.55 0.58
N SER A 72 -14.37 7.28 -0.66
CA SER A 72 -15.31 7.01 -1.75
C SER A 72 -16.18 5.81 -1.37
N GLN A 73 -17.49 5.94 -1.60
CA GLN A 73 -18.40 4.82 -1.37
C GLN A 73 -18.19 3.69 -2.37
N GLU A 74 -17.64 4.00 -3.55
CA GLU A 74 -17.30 3.00 -4.55
C GLU A 74 -15.94 2.37 -4.24
N ALA A 75 -15.94 1.04 -4.12
CA ALA A 75 -14.72 0.27 -3.95
C ALA A 75 -13.86 0.31 -5.22
N PRO A 76 -12.52 0.35 -5.08
CA PRO A 76 -11.61 0.37 -6.23
C PRO A 76 -11.67 -0.92 -7.07
N TYR A 77 -12.19 -2.01 -6.50
CA TYR A 77 -12.34 -3.30 -7.16
C TYR A 77 -13.64 -3.97 -6.76
N GLU A 78 -14.28 -4.68 -7.69
CA GLU A 78 -15.51 -5.43 -7.46
C GLU A 78 -15.30 -6.68 -6.59
N SER A 79 -14.08 -7.22 -6.56
CA SER A 79 -13.70 -8.40 -5.79
C SER A 79 -12.20 -8.43 -5.49
N VAL A 80 -11.78 -9.22 -4.50
CA VAL A 80 -10.36 -9.47 -4.19
C VAL A 80 -9.63 -10.01 -5.42
N MET A 81 -10.28 -10.89 -6.18
CA MET A 81 -9.71 -11.46 -7.40
C MET A 81 -9.45 -10.39 -8.49
N ALA A 82 -10.24 -9.31 -8.53
CA ALA A 82 -9.99 -8.20 -9.43
C ALA A 82 -8.75 -7.40 -9.02
N ALA A 83 -8.57 -7.13 -7.71
CA ALA A 83 -7.36 -6.50 -7.20
C ALA A 83 -6.10 -7.35 -7.50
N VAL A 84 -6.19 -8.67 -7.31
CA VAL A 84 -5.07 -9.59 -7.61
C VAL A 84 -4.69 -9.58 -9.10
N ARG A 85 -5.67 -9.45 -10.02
CA ARG A 85 -5.38 -9.30 -11.46
C ARG A 85 -4.64 -7.99 -11.77
N ASP A 86 -4.85 -6.96 -10.97
CA ASP A 86 -4.16 -5.66 -11.08
C ASP A 86 -2.78 -5.65 -10.39
N GLY A 87 -2.28 -6.83 -9.99
CA GLY A 87 -0.95 -7.00 -9.42
C GLY A 87 -0.87 -6.82 -7.91
N TRP A 88 -2.00 -6.68 -7.21
CA TRP A 88 -2.02 -6.75 -5.76
C TRP A 88 -1.70 -8.17 -5.27
N ARG A 89 -0.90 -8.27 -4.20
CA ARG A 89 -0.53 -9.53 -3.55
C ARG A 89 -1.31 -9.67 -2.26
N ILE A 90 -1.81 -10.86 -1.97
CA ILE A 90 -2.54 -11.12 -0.71
C ILE A 90 -1.51 -11.32 0.41
N VAL A 91 -1.62 -10.51 1.45
CA VAL A 91 -0.83 -10.62 2.70
C VAL A 91 -1.58 -11.45 3.73
N GLN A 92 -2.91 -11.27 3.80
CA GLN A 92 -3.77 -11.95 4.77
C GLN A 92 -5.08 -12.39 4.12
N PHE A 93 -5.44 -13.66 4.35
CA PHE A 93 -6.78 -14.21 4.09
C PHE A 93 -7.67 -14.03 5.32
N PRO A 94 -9.01 -14.01 5.14
CA PRO A 94 -9.93 -13.89 6.25
C PRO A 94 -9.68 -14.98 7.30
N ILE A 95 -9.48 -14.55 8.54
CA ILE A 95 -9.28 -15.47 9.66
C ILE A 95 -10.65 -16.01 10.03
N SER A 96 -10.90 -17.27 9.65
CA SER A 96 -12.09 -18.01 10.08
C SER A 96 -11.94 -18.34 11.56
N LYS A 97 -12.30 -17.38 12.42
CA LYS A 97 -12.38 -17.68 13.85
C LYS A 97 -13.57 -18.62 14.06
N LEU A 98 -13.29 -19.80 14.62
CA LEU A 98 -14.31 -20.71 15.15
C LEU A 98 -14.89 -20.05 16.40
N TYR A 99 -15.83 -19.13 16.23
CA TYR A 99 -16.48 -18.49 17.36
C TYR A 99 -17.44 -19.49 18.03
N ASN A 100 -17.22 -19.75 19.31
CA ASN A 100 -18.33 -20.06 20.21
C ASN A 100 -19.11 -18.76 20.33
N PHE A 101 -20.22 -18.64 19.60
CA PHE A 101 -21.12 -17.50 19.70
C PHE A 101 -21.49 -17.27 21.16
N SER A 102 -21.07 -16.13 21.72
CA SER A 102 -21.64 -15.56 22.92
C SER A 102 -22.26 -14.23 22.52
N ASP A 103 -23.46 -13.92 23.00
CA ASP A 103 -24.29 -12.77 22.58
C ASP A 103 -23.69 -11.38 22.87
N VAL A 104 -22.40 -11.31 23.21
CA VAL A 104 -21.71 -10.10 23.70
C VAL A 104 -20.59 -9.66 22.74
N ASP A 105 -20.12 -10.51 21.83
CA ASP A 105 -19.03 -10.16 20.93
C ASP A 105 -19.56 -9.52 19.65
N ASN A 106 -19.43 -8.19 19.59
CA ASN A 106 -19.71 -7.35 18.44
C ASN A 106 -18.60 -7.55 17.40
N ASP A 107 -18.46 -8.78 16.91
CA ASP A 107 -17.26 -9.20 16.22
C ASP A 107 -17.20 -8.72 14.77
N TYR A 108 -16.05 -8.15 14.45
CA TYR A 108 -15.72 -7.51 13.20
C TYR A 108 -16.00 -8.44 12.00
N LEU A 109 -16.44 -7.87 10.88
CA LEU A 109 -16.67 -8.56 9.60
C LEU A 109 -15.54 -9.55 9.30
N GLY A 110 -15.78 -10.85 9.52
CA GLY A 110 -14.79 -11.93 9.38
C GLY A 110 -14.36 -12.24 7.94
N TYR A 111 -14.52 -11.28 7.02
CA TYR A 111 -14.30 -11.40 5.58
C TYR A 111 -13.29 -10.36 5.07
N GLU A 112 -12.33 -9.99 5.92
CA GLU A 112 -11.25 -9.05 5.63
C GLU A 112 -10.10 -9.73 4.88
N PHE A 113 -9.71 -9.13 3.76
CA PHE A 113 -8.47 -9.44 3.05
C PHE A 113 -7.54 -8.24 3.16
N VAL A 114 -6.26 -8.50 3.47
CA VAL A 114 -5.21 -7.49 3.42
C VAL A 114 -4.33 -7.77 2.21
N LEU A 115 -4.18 -6.77 1.35
CA LEU A 115 -3.39 -6.84 0.14
C LEU A 115 -2.29 -5.78 0.17
N GLU A 116 -1.20 -6.06 -0.53
CA GLU A 116 -0.11 -5.12 -0.74
C GLU A 116 0.23 -4.95 -2.22
N LYS A 117 0.76 -3.79 -2.57
CA LYS A 117 1.38 -3.51 -3.86
C LYS A 117 2.66 -2.71 -3.63
N MET A 118 3.75 -3.12 -4.29
CA MET A 118 5.03 -2.40 -4.22
C MET A 118 5.14 -1.49 -5.44
N GLU A 119 4.94 -0.19 -5.23
CA GLU A 119 4.97 0.85 -6.26
C GLU A 119 5.93 1.97 -5.88
#